data_AF-A0A1Q3MUS3-F1
#
_entry.id   AF-A0A1Q3MUS3-F1
#
_cell.length_a   1.000
_cell.length_b   1.000
_cell.length_c   1.000
_cell.angle_alpha   90.00
_cell.angle_beta   90.00
_cell.angle_gamma   90.00
#
_symmetry.space_group_name_H-M   'P 1'
#
loop_
_entity.id
_entity.type
_entity.pdbx_description
1 polymer ?
#
loop_
_entity_poly.entity_id
_entity_poly.type
_entity_poly.pdbx_seq_one_letter_code
_entity_poly.pdbx_strand_id
1 'polypeptide(L)'
;MLSIFRLLFKKKQKSYPHTSWQGATLLEMLIVLVLIGVLAGAALKGWTLVQQGRLRKLGGQVQTYVNLINHYKESYMHLPGEKENQLLGIEGLKEPNTLSWQDLADAGLTDAPSHKTTSGALIPAPCISGVCLALVRLKGDHSGVWLLAGGESGNSNKKGCFTPAEAEFLLKSVHSSASTAEARIESGIGTEGKECFKDENLNLKSKNKSCIVYFFVCP
;
A
#
# COMPACT_ATOMS: atom_id res chain seq x y z
N MET A 1 -16.80 25.69 9.33
CA MET A 1 -17.25 25.73 7.91
C MET A 1 -18.70 26.22 7.70
N LEU A 2 -19.56 26.32 8.73
CA LEU A 2 -20.91 26.89 8.57
C LEU A 2 -20.99 28.44 8.59
N SER A 3 -19.93 29.16 9.00
CA SER A 3 -19.97 30.63 9.10
C SER A 3 -19.77 31.36 7.77
N ILE A 4 -19.03 30.79 6.81
CA ILE A 4 -18.74 31.48 5.53
C ILE A 4 -19.97 31.41 4.59
N PHE A 5 -20.80 30.38 4.71
CA PHE A 5 -21.99 30.21 3.87
C PHE A 5 -23.11 31.22 4.17
N ARG A 6 -23.14 31.81 5.38
CA ARG A 6 -24.13 32.83 5.77
C ARG A 6 -23.93 34.20 5.11
N LEU A 7 -22.72 34.51 4.62
CA LEU A 7 -22.42 35.83 4.07
C LEU A 7 -22.77 35.98 2.58
N LEU A 8 -22.90 34.88 1.83
CA LEU A 8 -23.16 34.96 0.38
C LEU A 8 -24.65 35.01 0.00
N PHE A 9 -25.57 34.77 0.93
CA PHE A 9 -27.02 34.70 0.66
C PHE A 9 -27.86 35.74 1.40
N LYS A 10 -27.36 36.97 1.57
CA LYS A 10 -28.18 38.09 2.07
C LYS A 10 -28.98 38.74 0.93
N LYS A 11 -29.84 37.98 0.25
CA LYS A 11 -30.89 38.54 -0.63
C LYS A 11 -32.17 38.69 0.18
N LYS A 12 -32.76 39.90 0.16
CA LYS A 12 -34.05 40.27 0.77
C LYS A 12 -35.11 39.20 0.47
N GLN A 13 -35.62 38.54 1.50
CA GLN A 13 -36.79 37.68 1.38
C GLN A 13 -38.04 38.57 1.42
N LYS A 14 -38.79 38.60 0.30
CA LYS A 14 -40.17 39.10 0.29
C LYS A 14 -41.04 38.06 0.98
N SER A 15 -41.77 38.48 2.01
CA SER A 15 -42.72 37.63 2.74
C SER A 15 -43.93 37.36 1.86
N TYR A 16 -44.20 36.10 1.54
CA TYR A 16 -45.39 35.67 0.80
C TYR A 16 -46.47 35.20 1.78
N PRO A 17 -47.74 35.57 1.61
CA PRO A 17 -48.82 35.11 2.50
C PRO A 17 -48.95 33.59 2.43
N HIS A 18 -48.98 32.93 3.59
CA HIS A 18 -49.16 31.48 3.72
C HIS A 18 -50.61 31.08 3.43
N THR A 19 -50.96 30.94 2.15
CA THR A 19 -52.16 30.21 1.73
C THR A 19 -51.92 28.72 1.92
N SER A 20 -52.87 28.01 2.52
CA SER A 20 -52.82 26.58 2.88
C SER A 20 -52.17 25.72 1.79
N TRP A 21 -51.01 25.14 2.13
CA TRP A 21 -50.13 24.40 1.24
C TRP A 21 -50.64 22.97 1.01
N GLN A 22 -51.63 22.79 0.14
CA GLN A 22 -52.03 21.44 -0.31
C GLN A 22 -51.16 20.90 -1.47
N GLY A 23 -50.10 21.63 -1.86
CA GLY A 23 -49.13 21.24 -2.90
C GLY A 23 -47.68 21.07 -2.42
N ALA A 24 -47.40 21.11 -1.11
CA ALA A 24 -46.03 21.08 -0.56
C ALA A 24 -45.29 19.74 -0.75
N THR A 25 -46.01 18.61 -0.83
CA THR A 25 -45.40 17.28 -0.81
C THR A 25 -44.60 16.98 -2.08
N LEU A 26 -45.00 17.52 -3.23
CA LEU A 26 -44.35 17.23 -4.51
C LEU A 26 -42.98 17.91 -4.62
N LEU A 27 -42.91 19.20 -4.23
CA LEU A 27 -41.65 19.95 -4.22
C LEU A 27 -40.71 19.45 -3.10
N GLU A 28 -41.25 19.10 -1.95
CA GLU A 28 -40.48 18.58 -0.82
C GLU A 28 -39.85 17.22 -1.15
N MET A 29 -40.59 16.33 -1.80
CA MET A 29 -40.01 15.07 -2.27
C MET A 29 -39.07 15.26 -3.47
N LEU A 30 -39.28 16.27 -4.32
CA LEU A 30 -38.39 16.59 -5.45
C LEU A 30 -36.99 17.00 -4.97
N ILE A 31 -36.90 17.92 -4.00
CA ILE A 31 -35.59 18.36 -3.48
C ILE A 31 -34.89 17.24 -2.70
N VAL A 32 -35.65 16.39 -2.00
CA VAL A 32 -35.11 15.20 -1.33
C VAL A 32 -34.52 14.23 -2.36
N LEU A 33 -35.21 13.97 -3.48
CA LEU A 33 -34.70 13.11 -4.56
C LEU A 33 -33.41 13.68 -5.17
N VAL A 34 -33.35 14.99 -5.39
CA VAL A 34 -32.15 15.66 -5.91
C VAL A 34 -30.98 15.54 -4.94
N LEU A 35 -31.22 15.79 -3.64
CA LEU A 35 -30.18 15.68 -2.61
C LEU A 35 -29.64 14.25 -2.50
N ILE A 36 -30.51 13.24 -2.48
CA ILE A 36 -30.10 11.84 -2.45
C ILE A 36 -29.34 11.48 -3.72
N GLY A 37 -29.78 11.97 -4.89
CA GLY A 37 -29.09 11.77 -6.17
C GLY A 37 -27.67 12.32 -6.18
N VAL A 38 -27.46 13.53 -5.65
CA VAL A 38 -26.13 14.15 -5.57
C VAL A 38 -25.24 13.40 -4.57
N LEU A 39 -25.77 13.03 -3.40
CA LEU A 39 -25.02 12.28 -2.38
C LEU A 39 -24.61 10.88 -2.87
N ALA A 40 -25.52 10.15 -3.52
CA ALA A 40 -25.24 8.85 -4.11
C ALA A 40 -24.20 8.94 -5.24
N GLY A 41 -24.31 9.97 -6.09
CA GLY A 41 -23.34 10.24 -7.15
C GLY A 41 -21.92 10.51 -6.63
N ALA A 42 -21.80 11.24 -5.52
CA ALA A 42 -20.51 11.51 -4.88
C ALA A 42 -19.89 10.25 -4.25
N ALA A 43 -20.70 9.39 -3.63
CA ALA A 43 -20.23 8.19 -2.94
C ALA A 43 -19.57 7.16 -3.89
N LEU A 44 -20.09 7.00 -5.11
CA LEU A 44 -19.57 6.03 -6.09
C LEU A 44 -18.11 6.30 -6.50
N LYS A 45 -17.71 7.56 -6.64
CA LYS A 45 -16.32 7.93 -6.96
C LYS A 45 -15.38 7.81 -5.76
N GLY A 46 -15.90 7.98 -4.53
CA GLY A 46 -15.11 8.00 -3.30
C GLY A 46 -14.27 6.74 -3.07
N TRP A 47 -14.82 5.56 -3.40
CA TRP A 47 -14.13 4.28 -3.18
C TRP A 47 -12.79 4.17 -3.92
N THR A 48 -12.74 4.61 -5.17
CA THR A 48 -11.51 4.54 -5.98
C THR A 48 -10.40 5.44 -5.43
N LEU A 49 -10.77 6.62 -4.92
CA LEU A 49 -9.85 7.56 -4.30
C LEU A 49 -9.27 7.03 -2.99
N VAL A 50 -10.09 6.35 -2.18
CA VAL A 50 -9.63 5.72 -0.94
C VAL A 50 -8.62 4.61 -1.24
N GLN A 51 -8.87 3.77 -2.25
CA GLN A 51 -7.92 2.72 -2.63
C GLN A 51 -6.60 3.29 -3.16
N GLN A 52 -6.65 4.31 -4.01
CA GLN A 52 -5.43 5.00 -4.47
C GLN A 52 -4.67 5.66 -3.32
N GLY A 53 -5.38 6.26 -2.36
CA GLY A 53 -4.78 6.84 -1.16
C GLY A 53 -4.03 5.80 -0.32
N ARG A 54 -4.60 4.60 -0.18
CA ARG A 54 -3.94 3.46 0.48
C ARG A 54 -2.65 3.06 -0.26
N LEU A 55 -2.70 2.90 -1.58
CA LEU A 55 -1.51 2.52 -2.37
C LEU A 55 -0.41 3.59 -2.32
N ARG A 56 -0.77 4.88 -2.36
CA ARG A 56 0.20 5.98 -2.21
C ARG A 56 0.86 5.98 -0.83
N LYS A 57 0.09 5.73 0.23
CA LYS A 57 0.63 5.58 1.58
C LYS A 57 1.62 4.42 1.66
N LEU A 58 1.28 3.28 1.07
CA LEU A 58 2.17 2.13 0.98
C LEU A 58 3.47 2.47 0.23
N GLY A 59 3.36 3.12 -0.94
CA GLY A 59 4.53 3.56 -1.70
C GLY A 59 5.45 4.50 -0.92
N GLY A 60 4.88 5.47 -0.18
CA GLY A 60 5.66 6.36 0.69
C GLY A 60 6.36 5.61 1.83
N GLN A 61 5.69 4.66 2.48
CA GLN A 61 6.30 3.85 3.54
C GLN A 61 7.41 2.94 3.01
N VAL A 62 7.24 2.36 1.81
CA VAL A 62 8.29 1.59 1.14
C VAL A 62 9.54 2.44 0.96
N GLN A 63 9.41 3.67 0.46
CA GLN A 63 10.55 4.59 0.31
C GLN A 63 11.21 4.92 1.65
N THR A 64 10.43 5.13 2.71
CA THR A 64 10.97 5.31 4.05
C THR A 64 11.82 4.11 4.47
N TYR A 65 11.32 2.88 4.30
CA TYR A 65 12.09 1.68 4.64
C TYR A 65 13.34 1.49 3.78
N VAL A 66 13.26 1.75 2.48
CA VAL A 66 14.44 1.72 1.58
C VAL A 66 15.52 2.70 2.08
N ASN A 67 15.12 3.93 2.43
CA ASN A 67 16.04 4.93 2.97
C ASN A 67 16.64 4.49 4.31
N LEU A 68 15.84 3.90 5.20
CA LEU A 68 16.33 3.39 6.48
C LEU A 68 17.33 2.24 6.32
N ILE A 69 17.08 1.32 5.39
CA ILE A 69 18.01 0.22 5.09
C ILE A 69 19.31 0.78 4.52
N ASN A 70 19.25 1.74 3.61
CA ASN A 70 20.44 2.38 3.07
C ASN A 70 21.21 3.13 4.15
N HIS A 71 20.52 3.83 5.05
CA HIS A 71 21.15 4.53 6.17
C HIS A 71 21.79 3.56 7.18
N TYR A 72 21.14 2.43 7.47
CA TYR A 72 21.73 1.35 8.26
C TYR A 72 23.02 0.82 7.60
N LYS A 73 22.95 0.53 6.30
CA LYS A 73 24.11 0.06 5.52
C LYS A 73 25.26 1.07 5.55
N GLU A 74 24.99 2.36 5.45
CA GLU A 74 26.02 3.41 5.54
C GLU A 74 26.64 3.49 6.95
N SER A 75 25.85 3.26 7.99
CA SER A 75 26.29 3.37 9.38
C SER A 75 27.07 2.14 9.86
N TYR A 76 26.63 0.95 9.45
CA TYR A 76 27.16 -0.33 9.92
C TYR A 76 28.00 -1.07 8.87
N MET A 77 28.06 -0.58 7.63
CA MET A 77 28.81 -1.16 6.51
C MET A 77 28.40 -2.61 6.14
N HIS A 78 27.27 -3.08 6.65
CA HIS A 78 26.65 -4.36 6.32
C HIS A 78 25.12 -4.20 6.22
N LEU A 79 24.44 -5.17 5.61
CA LEU A 79 22.99 -5.13 5.50
C LEU A 79 22.31 -5.63 6.78
N PRO A 80 21.07 -5.20 7.06
CA PRO A 80 20.31 -5.76 8.18
C PRO A 80 20.02 -7.25 7.93
N GLY A 81 20.25 -8.09 8.93
CA GLY A 81 20.19 -9.55 8.86
C GLY A 81 21.50 -10.21 8.40
N GLU A 82 22.49 -9.43 7.94
CA GLU A 82 23.83 -9.90 7.59
C GLU A 82 24.72 -9.89 8.84
N LYS A 83 24.59 -10.91 9.70
CA LYS A 83 25.48 -11.05 10.86
C LYS A 83 26.88 -11.47 10.40
N GLU A 84 27.90 -10.89 11.03
CA GLU A 84 29.35 -10.90 10.74
C GLU A 84 30.04 -12.29 10.59
N ASN A 85 29.30 -13.41 10.55
CA ASN A 85 29.84 -14.76 10.34
C ASN A 85 28.93 -15.65 9.46
N GLN A 86 28.53 -15.17 8.28
CA GLN A 86 28.05 -16.01 7.18
C GLN A 86 29.02 -15.96 5.98
N LEU A 87 30.30 -16.21 6.28
CA LEU A 87 31.42 -16.16 5.34
C LEU A 87 31.38 -17.19 4.20
N LEU A 88 30.35 -18.03 4.07
CA LEU A 88 30.17 -18.93 2.93
C LEU A 88 28.69 -19.12 2.62
N GLY A 89 28.17 -18.28 1.71
CA GLY A 89 26.96 -18.59 0.97
C GLY A 89 25.70 -17.88 1.47
N ILE A 90 25.38 -16.74 0.87
CA ILE A 90 24.10 -16.41 0.21
C ILE A 90 22.82 -17.18 0.66
N GLU A 91 22.58 -17.29 1.97
CA GLU A 91 21.37 -17.93 2.53
C GLU A 91 20.75 -17.13 3.70
N GLY A 92 21.40 -16.09 4.20
CA GLY A 92 20.89 -15.20 5.27
C GLY A 92 19.68 -14.32 4.89
N LEU A 93 19.20 -14.40 3.65
CA LEU A 93 17.98 -13.74 3.17
C LEU A 93 17.05 -14.70 2.41
N LYS A 94 17.23 -16.02 2.60
CA LYS A 94 16.49 -17.07 1.88
C LYS A 94 15.07 -17.28 2.41
N GLU A 95 14.82 -16.88 3.65
CA GLU A 95 13.51 -16.82 4.28
C GLU A 95 13.18 -15.35 4.63
N PRO A 96 11.89 -14.95 4.77
CA PRO A 96 11.53 -13.59 5.19
C PRO A 96 11.99 -13.38 6.63
N ASN A 97 13.27 -13.07 6.78
CA ASN A 97 13.98 -13.20 8.05
C ASN A 97 13.60 -12.05 8.98
N THR A 98 12.96 -12.45 10.07
CA THR A 98 12.62 -11.69 11.26
C THR A 98 13.84 -10.96 11.87
N LEU A 99 15.04 -11.49 11.60
CA LEU A 99 16.32 -10.93 12.01
C LEU A 99 16.65 -9.59 11.33
N SER A 100 16.25 -9.37 10.07
CA SER A 100 16.54 -8.11 9.36
C SER A 100 15.79 -6.92 9.97
N TRP A 101 14.55 -7.14 10.40
CA TRP A 101 13.75 -6.10 11.05
C TRP A 101 14.18 -5.84 12.48
N GLN A 102 14.71 -6.86 13.16
CA GLN A 102 15.27 -6.70 14.50
C GLN A 102 16.52 -5.82 14.48
N ASP A 103 17.44 -6.02 13.53
CA ASP A 103 18.67 -5.22 13.45
C ASP A 103 18.36 -3.73 13.19
N LEU A 104 17.31 -3.42 12.42
CA LEU A 104 16.83 -2.05 12.21
C LEU A 104 16.19 -1.44 13.47
N ALA A 105 15.49 -2.26 14.26
CA ALA A 105 14.89 -1.83 15.52
C ALA A 105 15.96 -1.61 16.61
N ASP A 106 16.95 -2.50 16.70
CA ASP A 106 18.07 -2.40 17.64
C ASP A 106 18.95 -1.17 17.34
N ALA A 107 19.06 -0.76 16.07
CA ALA A 107 19.70 0.50 15.66
C ALA A 107 18.85 1.76 15.93
N GLY A 108 17.63 1.62 16.45
CA GLY A 108 16.73 2.74 16.71
C GLY A 108 16.20 3.43 15.45
N LEU A 109 16.28 2.78 14.29
CA LEU A 109 15.86 3.32 12.99
C LEU A 109 14.37 3.09 12.70
N THR A 110 13.70 2.20 13.43
CA THR A 110 12.27 1.94 13.28
C THR A 110 11.59 1.79 14.64
N ASP A 111 10.40 2.35 14.79
CA ASP A 111 9.50 2.11 15.92
C ASP A 111 8.77 0.76 15.78
N ALA A 112 9.49 -0.31 15.44
CA ALA A 112 8.86 -1.59 15.16
C ALA A 112 7.99 -2.04 16.36
N PRO A 113 6.67 -2.30 16.15
CA PRO A 113 5.80 -2.73 17.24
C PRO A 113 6.26 -4.10 17.74
N SER A 114 6.68 -4.12 18.99
CA SER A 114 7.11 -5.30 19.73
C SER A 114 5.92 -6.20 20.09
N HIS A 115 5.22 -6.77 19.10
CA HIS A 115 4.20 -7.78 19.39
C HIS A 115 4.86 -9.16 19.42
N LYS A 116 5.13 -9.66 20.64
CA LYS A 116 5.43 -11.08 20.86
C LYS A 116 4.21 -11.89 20.40
N THR A 117 4.32 -12.62 19.30
CA THR A 117 3.46 -13.76 19.04
C THR A 117 3.84 -14.90 19.99
N THR A 118 2.85 -15.54 20.60
CA THR A 118 2.92 -16.56 21.68
C THR A 118 3.62 -17.86 21.28
N SER A 119 4.47 -17.87 20.24
CA SER A 119 5.15 -19.05 19.71
C SER A 119 6.65 -18.87 19.51
N GLY A 120 7.27 -17.84 20.10
CA GLY A 120 8.73 -17.67 20.06
C GLY A 120 9.32 -17.31 18.69
N ALA A 121 8.47 -17.09 17.68
CA ALA A 121 8.88 -16.56 16.38
C ALA A 121 9.04 -15.03 16.49
N LEU A 122 10.26 -14.57 16.18
CA LEU A 122 10.67 -13.18 16.16
C LEU A 122 9.81 -12.35 15.17
N ILE A 123 9.60 -11.08 15.50
CA ILE A 123 9.08 -9.93 14.74
C ILE A 123 8.51 -10.24 13.33
N PRO A 124 7.19 -10.18 13.11
CA PRO A 124 6.64 -10.18 11.76
C PRO A 124 7.08 -8.92 11.02
N ALA A 125 7.47 -9.09 9.76
CA ALA A 125 7.56 -8.04 8.75
C ALA A 125 6.50 -6.92 8.97
N PRO A 126 6.83 -5.62 8.79
CA PRO A 126 5.83 -4.57 8.94
C PRO A 126 4.71 -4.77 7.92
N CYS A 127 3.58 -5.29 8.39
CA CYS A 127 2.41 -5.55 7.58
C CYS A 127 1.50 -4.33 7.62
N ILE A 128 1.45 -3.57 6.53
CA ILE A 128 0.58 -2.41 6.41
C ILE A 128 -0.66 -2.81 5.62
N SER A 129 -1.82 -2.75 6.28
CA SER A 129 -3.11 -3.00 5.63
C SER A 129 -3.23 -4.41 5.00
N GLY A 130 -2.50 -5.40 5.51
CA GLY A 130 -2.46 -6.76 4.94
C GLY A 130 -1.44 -6.97 3.82
N VAL A 131 -0.53 -6.00 3.62
CA VAL A 131 0.67 -6.14 2.79
C VAL A 131 1.88 -6.18 3.72
N CYS A 132 2.61 -7.27 3.71
CA CYS A 132 3.83 -7.49 4.49
C CYS A 132 5.07 -7.20 3.66
N LEU A 133 6.06 -6.57 4.28
CA LEU A 133 7.34 -6.24 3.65
C LEU A 133 8.42 -7.23 4.09
N ALA A 134 9.12 -7.87 3.15
CA ALA A 134 10.25 -8.73 3.44
C ALA A 134 11.48 -8.27 2.69
N LEU A 135 12.65 -8.32 3.33
CA LEU A 135 13.92 -8.18 2.64
C LEU A 135 14.32 -9.53 2.06
N VAL A 136 14.64 -9.57 0.76
CA VAL A 136 15.02 -10.80 0.05
C VAL A 136 16.23 -10.50 -0.83
N ARG A 137 17.19 -11.43 -0.88
CA ARG A 137 18.32 -11.37 -1.82
C ARG A 137 18.03 -12.24 -3.03
N LEU A 138 18.02 -11.64 -4.21
CA LEU A 138 17.87 -12.37 -5.46
C LEU A 138 19.25 -12.72 -6.03
N LYS A 139 19.34 -13.88 -6.68
CA LYS A 139 20.52 -14.35 -7.43
C LYS A 139 20.16 -14.45 -8.90
N GLY A 140 21.12 -14.20 -9.79
CA GLY A 140 20.94 -14.29 -11.24
C GLY A 140 21.04 -12.91 -11.91
N ASP A 141 20.27 -12.73 -12.99
CA ASP A 141 20.29 -11.53 -13.84
C ASP A 141 19.91 -10.23 -13.10
N HIS A 142 19.23 -10.38 -11.96
CA HIS A 142 18.84 -9.29 -11.06
C HIS A 142 19.43 -9.50 -9.66
N SER A 143 20.73 -9.75 -9.58
CA SER A 143 21.42 -9.91 -8.30
C SER A 143 21.34 -8.61 -7.50
N GLY A 144 20.91 -8.72 -6.26
CA GLY A 144 20.82 -7.57 -5.36
C GLY A 144 19.89 -7.83 -4.19
N VAL A 145 19.72 -6.80 -3.38
CA VAL A 145 18.78 -6.79 -2.25
C VAL A 145 17.50 -6.11 -2.68
N TRP A 146 16.41 -6.83 -2.48
CA TRP A 146 15.07 -6.41 -2.88
C TRP A 146 14.15 -6.39 -1.67
N LEU A 147 13.28 -5.39 -1.62
CA LEU A 147 12.18 -5.33 -0.69
C LEU A 147 10.93 -5.90 -1.39
N LEU A 148 10.49 -7.06 -0.92
CA LEU A 148 9.27 -7.73 -1.36
C LEU A 148 8.07 -7.17 -0.60
N ALA A 149 7.07 -6.66 -1.32
CA ALA A 149 5.75 -6.36 -0.82
C ALA A 149 4.77 -7.45 -1.28
N GLY A 150 4.29 -8.25 -0.34
CA GLY A 150 3.43 -9.40 -0.59
C GLY A 150 2.46 -9.66 0.56
N GLY A 151 1.56 -10.62 0.39
CA GLY A 151 0.71 -11.11 1.48
C GLY A 151 1.40 -12.24 2.24
N GLU A 152 0.96 -12.47 3.47
CA GLU A 152 1.43 -13.58 4.30
C GLU A 152 0.87 -14.92 3.78
N SER A 153 1.77 -15.89 3.51
CA SER A 153 1.46 -17.28 3.14
C SER A 153 2.33 -18.23 3.96
N GLY A 154 1.86 -18.59 5.15
CA GLY A 154 2.65 -19.40 6.10
C GLY A 154 3.96 -18.70 6.45
N ASN A 155 5.09 -19.40 6.37
CA ASN A 155 6.43 -18.82 6.65
C ASN A 155 6.98 -17.94 5.51
N SER A 156 6.17 -17.59 4.50
CA SER A 156 6.63 -16.84 3.33
C SER A 156 5.73 -15.64 3.02
N ASN A 157 6.31 -14.45 2.80
CA ASN A 157 5.59 -13.23 2.41
C ASN A 157 5.34 -13.14 0.90
N LYS A 158 5.07 -14.29 0.26
CA LYS A 158 4.98 -14.41 -1.20
C LYS A 158 3.55 -14.59 -1.70
N LYS A 159 2.52 -14.43 -0.86
CA LYS A 159 1.12 -14.51 -1.32
C LYS A 159 0.80 -13.33 -2.24
N GLY A 160 0.03 -13.56 -3.30
CA GLY A 160 -0.56 -12.47 -4.07
C GLY A 160 -1.44 -11.59 -3.17
N CYS A 161 -1.11 -10.30 -3.04
CA CYS A 161 -1.88 -9.36 -2.23
C CYS A 161 -2.38 -8.15 -3.02
N PHE A 162 -1.83 -7.95 -4.22
CA PHE A 162 -2.23 -6.88 -5.14
C PHE A 162 -2.97 -7.46 -6.35
N THR A 163 -3.98 -6.74 -6.81
CA THR A 163 -4.49 -6.93 -8.17
C THR A 163 -3.49 -6.38 -9.20
N PRO A 164 -3.51 -6.82 -10.46
CA PRO A 164 -2.59 -6.30 -11.49
C PRO A 164 -2.64 -4.78 -11.65
N ALA A 165 -3.84 -4.19 -11.57
CA ALA A 165 -4.02 -2.74 -11.64
C ALA A 165 -3.45 -2.00 -10.42
N GLU A 166 -3.59 -2.57 -9.21
CA GLU A 166 -3.01 -2.00 -7.99
C GLU A 166 -1.47 -2.08 -8.00
N ALA A 167 -0.91 -3.20 -8.48
CA ALA A 167 0.53 -3.39 -8.60
C ALA A 167 1.14 -2.39 -9.59
N GLU A 168 0.52 -2.20 -10.76
CA GLU A 168 0.95 -1.20 -11.75
C GLU A 168 0.88 0.22 -11.19
N PHE A 169 -0.20 0.56 -10.49
CA PHE A 169 -0.33 1.87 -9.85
C PHE A 169 0.75 2.10 -8.79
N LEU A 170 1.04 1.08 -7.98
CA LEU A 170 2.06 1.15 -6.95
C LEU A 170 3.45 1.40 -7.56
N LEU A 171 3.81 0.70 -8.64
CA LEU A 171 5.05 0.95 -9.39
C LEU A 171 5.14 2.41 -9.84
N LYS A 172 4.08 2.92 -10.49
CA LYS A 172 4.03 4.32 -10.96
C LYS A 172 4.17 5.32 -9.81
N SER A 173 3.59 5.02 -8.65
CA SER A 173 3.68 5.90 -7.48
C SER A 173 5.09 5.96 -6.88
N VAL A 174 5.87 4.88 -6.98
CA VAL A 174 7.22 4.81 -6.43
C VAL A 174 8.25 5.37 -7.41
N HIS A 175 8.10 5.11 -8.71
CA HIS A 175 9.03 5.61 -9.75
C HIS A 175 9.05 7.14 -9.92
N SER A 176 7.98 7.83 -9.50
CA SER A 176 7.89 9.30 -9.58
C SER A 176 8.74 10.05 -8.54
N SER A 177 9.32 9.35 -7.56
CA SER A 177 10.09 9.96 -6.46
C SER A 177 11.58 9.76 -6.71
N ALA A 178 12.17 10.64 -7.53
CA ALA A 178 13.58 11.07 -7.67
C ALA A 178 14.80 10.14 -7.41
N SER A 179 14.67 8.84 -7.12
CA SER A 179 15.79 7.90 -7.00
C SER A 179 15.35 6.48 -7.36
N THR A 180 15.51 6.15 -8.64
CA THR A 180 16.02 4.89 -9.21
C THR A 180 15.83 3.57 -8.43
N ALA A 181 14.70 3.32 -7.80
CA ALA A 181 14.34 1.98 -7.35
C ALA A 181 13.71 1.25 -8.55
N GLU A 182 14.52 0.44 -9.24
CA GLU A 182 14.03 -0.57 -10.16
C GLU A 182 12.99 -1.40 -9.41
N ALA A 183 11.78 -1.53 -9.94
CA ALA A 183 10.70 -2.21 -9.26
C ALA A 183 10.01 -3.16 -10.23
N ARG A 184 9.74 -4.37 -9.74
CA ARG A 184 9.28 -5.50 -10.56
C ARG A 184 8.01 -6.08 -9.97
N ILE A 185 7.12 -6.56 -10.84
CA ILE A 185 5.94 -7.32 -10.42
C ILE A 185 6.18 -8.79 -10.75
N GLU A 186 5.79 -9.66 -9.82
CA GLU A 186 5.76 -11.11 -10.05
C GLU A 186 4.42 -11.70 -9.60
N SER A 187 4.15 -12.93 -10.03
CA SER A 187 3.00 -13.71 -9.56
C SER A 187 3.26 -14.27 -8.16
N GLY A 188 2.31 -14.08 -7.25
CA GLY A 188 2.38 -14.61 -5.90
C GLY A 188 2.13 -16.11 -5.83
N ILE A 189 2.67 -16.74 -4.80
CA ILE A 189 2.48 -18.17 -4.49
C ILE A 189 0.99 -18.44 -4.21
N GLY A 190 0.51 -19.58 -4.71
CA GLY A 190 -0.89 -20.02 -4.53
C GLY A 190 -1.87 -19.40 -5.51
N THR A 191 -1.38 -18.69 -6.53
CA THR A 191 -2.19 -18.23 -7.66
C THR A 191 -1.85 -19.04 -8.91
N GLU A 192 -2.87 -19.44 -9.67
CA GLU A 192 -2.63 -19.98 -11.01
C GLU A 192 -1.90 -18.86 -11.79
N GLY A 193 -0.65 -19.09 -12.20
CA GLY A 193 0.29 -18.04 -12.66
C GLY A 193 -0.17 -17.15 -13.83
N LYS A 194 -1.40 -17.34 -14.33
CA LYS A 194 -2.09 -16.58 -15.38
C LYS A 194 -2.96 -15.43 -14.84
N GLU A 195 -3.14 -15.31 -13.52
CA GLU A 195 -4.00 -14.26 -12.96
C GLU A 195 -3.32 -12.89 -12.89
N CYS A 196 -2.01 -12.85 -12.57
CA CYS A 196 -1.25 -11.60 -12.51
C CYS A 196 -0.74 -11.18 -13.90
N PHE A 197 -0.18 -12.13 -14.64
CA PHE A 197 0.34 -11.94 -16.00
C PHE A 197 -0.45 -12.76 -17.02
N LYS A 198 -0.69 -12.19 -18.18
CA LYS A 198 -1.25 -12.84 -19.36
C LYS A 198 -0.41 -12.46 -20.58
N ASP A 199 0.18 -13.45 -21.23
CA ASP A 199 0.99 -13.27 -22.45
C ASP A 199 2.08 -12.18 -22.25
N GLU A 200 2.87 -12.33 -21.18
CA GLU A 200 3.96 -11.43 -20.74
C GLU A 200 3.54 -10.01 -20.32
N ASN A 201 2.25 -9.70 -20.41
CA ASN A 201 1.68 -8.41 -20.00
C ASN A 201 0.87 -8.54 -18.71
N LEU A 202 0.76 -7.45 -17.95
CA LEU A 202 -0.10 -7.42 -16.76
C LEU A 202 -1.56 -7.63 -17.14
N ASN A 203 -2.23 -8.58 -16.47
CA ASN A 203 -3.63 -8.88 -16.71
C ASN A 203 -4.54 -7.88 -15.99
N LEU A 204 -4.61 -6.64 -16.49
CA LEU A 204 -5.42 -5.56 -15.90
C LEU A 204 -6.93 -5.84 -15.83
N LYS A 205 -7.40 -6.89 -16.52
CA LYS A 205 -8.80 -7.35 -16.46
C LYS A 205 -9.08 -8.22 -15.23
N SER A 206 -8.05 -8.82 -14.63
CA SER A 206 -8.18 -9.63 -13.43
C SER A 206 -8.43 -8.75 -12.20
N LYS A 207 -9.43 -9.15 -11.39
CA LYS A 207 -9.71 -8.54 -10.09
C LYS A 207 -9.15 -9.36 -8.92
N ASN A 208 -8.48 -10.46 -9.22
CA ASN A 208 -7.94 -11.36 -8.20
C ASN A 208 -6.59 -10.83 -7.70
N LYS A 209 -6.41 -10.87 -6.38
CA LYS A 209 -5.17 -10.50 -5.72
C LYS A 209 -4.15 -11.60 -5.94
N SER A 210 -3.33 -11.43 -6.97
CA SER A 210 -2.41 -12.45 -7.46
C SER A 210 -0.98 -11.93 -7.64
N CYS A 211 -0.77 -10.62 -7.57
CA CYS A 211 0.53 -10.01 -7.78
C CYS A 211 1.24 -9.71 -6.45
N ILE A 212 2.57 -9.78 -6.51
CA ILE A 212 3.52 -9.28 -5.52
C ILE A 212 4.46 -8.28 -6.19
N VAL A 213 5.04 -7.36 -5.42
CA VAL A 213 5.90 -6.29 -5.96
C VAL A 213 7.25 -6.31 -5.26
N TYR A 214 8.33 -6.25 -6.03
CA TYR A 214 9.69 -6.13 -5.56
C TYR A 214 10.20 -4.71 -5.81
N PHE A 215 10.89 -4.14 -4.84
CA PHE A 215 11.56 -2.85 -4.95
C PHE A 215 13.05 -3.05 -4.74
N PHE A 216 13.87 -2.62 -5.69
CA PHE A 216 15.31 -2.68 -5.58
C PHE A 216 15.79 -1.72 -4.50
N VAL A 217 16.64 -2.22 -3.62
CA VAL A 217 17.21 -1.44 -2.51
C VAL A 217 18.66 -1.11 -2.82
N CYS A 218 19.47 -2.14 -3.09
CA CYS A 218 20.88 -1.98 -3.42
C CYS A 218 21.41 -3.19 -4.19
N PRO A 219 22.48 -3.01 -4.98
CA PRO A 219 23.16 -4.09 -5.69
C PRO A 219 23.86 -5.07 -4.73
#